data_AF-A0A2J0MSM0-F1
#
_entry.id   AF-A0A2J0MSM0-F1
#
_cell.length_a   1.000
_cell.length_b   1.000
_cell.length_c   1.000
_cell.angle_alpha   90.00
_cell.angle_beta   90.00
_cell.angle_gamma   90.00
#
_symmetry.space_group_name_H-M   'P 1'
#
loop_
_entity.id
_entity.type
_entity.pdbx_description
1 polymer ?
#
loop_
_entity_poly.entity_id
_entity_poly.type
_entity_poly.pdbx_seq_one_letter_code
_entity_poly.pdbx_strand_id
1 'polypeptide(L)' 'GSHDFTLDEYGIKEITPLDKEVVIEFVADKAGEFTYYCSVPGHRQAGQFGKLIVKE' A
#
# COMPACT_ATOMS: atom_id res chain seq x y z
N GLY A 1 13.68 -0.94 10.32
CA GLY A 1 13.11 -1.56 9.12
C GLY A 1 12.53 -0.47 8.27
N SER A 2 12.88 -0.43 6.99
CA SER A 2 12.17 0.42 6.04
C SER A 2 10.95 -0.35 5.55
N HIS A 3 9.81 0.29 5.51
CA HIS A 3 8.61 -0.23 4.88
C HIS A 3 8.27 0.64 3.68
N ASP A 4 7.43 0.11 2.80
CA ASP A 4 6.79 0.89 1.77
C ASP A 4 5.32 0.49 1.67
N PHE A 5 4.51 1.45 1.26
CA PHE A 5 3.13 1.23 0.90
C PHE A 5 3.06 1.22 -0.63
N THR A 6 2.87 0.02 -1.20
CA THR A 6 2.65 -0.16 -2.63
C THR A 6 1.21 -0.57 -2.89
N LEU A 7 0.54 0.13 -3.81
CA LEU A 7 -0.78 -0.18 -4.34
C LEU A 7 -0.76 0.01 -5.86
N ASP A 8 -0.47 -1.09 -6.57
CA ASP A 8 -0.28 -1.10 -8.04
C ASP A 8 -1.46 -0.52 -8.82
N GLU A 9 -2.70 -0.81 -8.40
CA GLU A 9 -3.90 -0.40 -9.15
C GLU A 9 -4.03 1.13 -9.28
N TYR A 10 -3.53 1.85 -8.28
CA TYR A 10 -3.55 3.31 -8.23
C TYR A 10 -2.17 3.91 -8.54
N GLY A 11 -1.19 3.10 -8.93
CA GLY A 11 0.18 3.53 -9.21
C GLY A 11 0.90 4.12 -7.99
N ILE A 12 0.46 3.78 -6.78
CA ILE A 12 0.98 4.34 -5.54
C ILE A 12 2.15 3.48 -5.09
N LYS A 13 3.27 4.13 -4.82
CA LYS A 13 4.42 3.53 -4.16
C LYS A 13 5.11 4.59 -3.32
N GLU A 14 5.01 4.47 -2.01
CA GLU A 14 5.59 5.45 -1.10
C GLU A 14 6.35 4.76 0.02
N ILE A 15 7.54 5.26 0.34
CA ILE A 15 8.36 4.71 1.42
C ILE A 15 7.79 5.19 2.74
N THR A 16 7.64 4.29 3.72
CA THR A 16 7.20 4.59 5.09
C THR A 16 8.39 4.44 6.06
N PRO A 17 9.18 5.52 6.25
CA PRO A 17 10.30 5.51 7.19
C PRO A 17 9.83 5.38 8.63
N LEU A 18 10.70 4.82 9.46
CA LEU A 18 10.51 4.79 10.91
C LEU A 18 10.39 6.21 11.46
N ASP A 19 9.50 6.38 12.44
CA ASP A 19 9.30 7.62 13.20
C ASP A 19 8.87 8.83 12.34
N LYS A 20 8.31 8.57 11.17
CA LYS A 20 7.79 9.60 10.26
C LYS A 20 6.42 9.23 9.74
N GLU A 21 5.53 10.21 9.77
CA GLU A 21 4.24 10.12 9.09
C GLU A 21 4.43 10.39 7.60
N VAL A 22 3.71 9.63 6.77
CA VAL A 22 3.65 9.79 5.33
C VAL A 22 2.19 9.80 4.93
N VAL A 23 1.76 10.87 4.26
CA VAL A 23 0.39 11.04 3.81
C VAL A 23 0.34 10.79 2.30
N ILE A 24 -0.55 9.90 1.88
CA ILE A 24 -0.78 9.57 0.48
C ILE A 24 -2.20 9.96 0.14
N GLU A 25 -2.37 10.93 -0.75
CA GLU A 25 -3.66 11.37 -1.25
C GLU A 25 -3.90 10.79 -2.65
N PHE A 26 -5.00 10.06 -2.82
CA PHE A 26 -5.40 9.49 -4.10
C PHE A 26 -6.92 9.41 -4.20
N VAL A 27 -7.42 9.31 -5.44
CA VAL A 27 -8.85 9.13 -5.70
C VAL A 27 -9.10 7.65 -5.97
N ALA A 28 -9.95 7.03 -5.15
CA ALA A 28 -10.40 5.66 -5.36
C ALA A 28 -11.53 5.63 -6.42
N ASP A 29 -11.18 5.80 -7.70
CA ASP A 29 -12.15 5.93 -8.80
C ASP A 29 -12.82 4.61 -9.22
N LYS A 30 -12.34 3.47 -8.72
CA LYS A 30 -12.82 2.13 -9.11
C LYS A 30 -13.34 1.37 -7.92
N ALA A 31 -14.58 0.87 -8.00
CA ALA A 31 -15.10 -0.10 -7.05
C ALA A 31 -14.41 -1.48 -7.28
N GLY A 32 -14.02 -2.15 -6.19
CA GLY A 32 -13.28 -3.40 -6.26
C GLY A 32 -12.46 -3.71 -5.02
N GLU A 33 -11.77 -4.85 -5.06
CA GLU A 33 -10.79 -5.25 -4.05
C GLU A 33 -9.37 -5.12 -4.61
N PHE A 34 -8.56 -4.26 -4.01
CA PHE A 34 -7.19 -3.99 -4.42
C PHE A 34 -6.22 -4.42 -3.33
N THR A 35 -5.14 -5.10 -3.69
CA THR A 35 -4.15 -5.55 -2.70
C THR A 35 -3.06 -4.49 -2.56
N TYR A 36 -2.90 -3.95 -1.36
CA TYR A 36 -1.72 -3.16 -1.01
C TYR A 36 -0.70 -4.05 -0.29
N TYR A 37 0.59 -3.78 -0.46
CA TYR A 37 1.64 -4.59 0.12
C TYR A 37 2.94 -3.80 0.28
N CYS A 38 3.86 -4.36 1.07
CA CYS A 38 5.23 -3.87 1.19
C CYS A 38 6.09 -4.56 0.12
N SER A 39 6.68 -3.77 -0.78
CA SER A 39 7.53 -4.26 -1.88
C SER A 39 8.93 -4.63 -1.44
N VAL A 40 9.34 -4.30 -0.20
CA VAL A 40 10.59 -4.77 0.39
C VAL A 40 10.69 -6.31 0.31
N PRO A 41 11.81 -6.85 -0.20
CA PRO A 41 11.99 -8.30 -0.34
C PRO A 41 11.82 -9.01 1.00
N GLY A 42 10.97 -10.05 1.01
CA GLY A 42 10.64 -10.84 2.21
C GLY A 42 9.48 -10.27 3.04
N HIS A 43 9.16 -8.98 2.98
CA HIS A 43 8.09 -8.39 3.80
C HIS A 43 6.70 -8.88 3.39
N ARG A 44 6.41 -8.94 2.09
CA ARG A 44 5.16 -9.52 1.57
C ARG A 44 4.98 -10.99 1.98
N GLN A 45 6.07 -11.77 1.94
CA GLN A 45 6.06 -13.20 2.35
C GLN A 45 5.87 -13.35 3.87
N ALA A 46 6.36 -12.38 4.65
CA ALA A 46 6.14 -12.28 6.08
C ALA A 46 4.73 -11.76 6.46
N GLY A 47 3.83 -11.57 5.49
CA GLY A 47 2.44 -11.17 5.73
C GLY A 47 2.17 -9.67 5.67
N GLN A 48 3.11 -8.85 5.20
CA GLN A 48 2.87 -7.40 5.01
C GLN A 48 2.13 -7.12 3.71
N PHE A 49 0.86 -7.47 3.70
CA PHE A 49 -0.10 -7.11 2.67
C PHE A 49 -1.49 -6.96 3.29
N GLY A 50 -2.35 -6.21 2.61
CA GLY A 50 -3.75 -6.05 2.99
C GLY A 50 -4.61 -5.75 1.77
N LYS A 51 -5.91 -5.63 1.99
CA LYS A 51 -6.89 -5.32 0.96
C LYS A 51 -7.51 -3.95 1.19
N LEU A 52 -7.49 -3.12 0.16
CA LEU A 52 -8.32 -1.93 0.02
C LEU A 52 -9.60 -2.35 -0.69
N ILE A 53 -10.75 -2.17 -0.05
CA ILE A 53 -12.05 -2.51 -0.61
C ILE A 53 -12.81 -1.21 -0.86
N VAL A 54 -13.09 -0.93 -2.13
CA VAL A 54 -13.83 0.26 -2.56
C VAL A 54 -15.23 -0.19 -2.99
N LYS A 55 -16.27 0.43 -2.41
CA LYS A 55 -17.68 0.16 -2.69
C LYS A 55 -18.36 1.46 -3.15
N GLU A 56 -19.43 1.32 -3.92
CA GLU A 56 -20.36 2.42 -4.25
C GLU A 56 -21.07 3.00 -3.02
#